data_AF-A0A2S6QTE2-F1
#
_entry.id   AF-A0A2S6QTE2-F1
#
_cell.length_a   1.000
_cell.length_b   1.000
_cell.length_c   1.000
_cell.angle_alpha   90.00
_cell.angle_beta   90.00
_cell.angle_gamma   90.00
#
_symmetry.space_group_name_H-M   'P 1'
#
loop_
_entity.id
_entity.type
_entity.pdbx_description
1 polymer ?
#
loop_
_entity_poly.entity_id
_entity_poly.type
_entity_poly.pdbx_seq_one_letter_code
_entity_poly.pdbx_strand_id
1 'polypeptide(L)' 'MNLISKINIKVLYVIFTLFILSMLIFPVFALANYAEPLIFGMPFIMVWVLFWIIIEFLGLIVFVKIDKDIED' A
#
# COMPACT_ATOMS: atom_id res chain seq x y z
N MET A 1 -17.24 -6.21 -15.36
CA MET A 1 -17.01 -5.02 -14.51
C MET A 1 -18.10 -4.92 -13.44
N ASN A 2 -18.26 -5.95 -12.60
CA ASN A 2 -19.39 -6.04 -11.67
C ASN A 2 -19.10 -6.83 -10.37
N LEU A 3 -17.82 -7.03 -10.05
CA LEU A 3 -17.44 -7.68 -8.79
C LEU A 3 -17.15 -6.65 -7.68
N ILE A 4 -16.65 -5.47 -8.06
CA ILE A 4 -16.26 -4.39 -7.15
C ILE A 4 -17.50 -3.61 -6.65
N SER A 5 -18.57 -3.52 -7.44
CA SER A 5 -19.79 -2.76 -7.10
C SER A 5 -20.54 -3.29 -5.87
N LYS A 6 -20.30 -4.53 -5.45
CA LYS A 6 -20.90 -5.13 -4.25
C LYS A 6 -20.10 -4.89 -2.97
N ILE A 7 -18.80 -4.62 -3.08
CA ILE A 7 -17.92 -4.33 -1.95
C ILE A 7 -17.88 -2.81 -1.80
N ASN A 8 -18.14 -2.31 -0.60
CA ASN A 8 -18.09 -0.87 -0.34
C ASN A 8 -16.66 -0.35 -0.60
N ILE A 9 -16.46 0.41 -1.68
CA ILE A 9 -15.15 0.91 -2.11
C ILE A 9 -14.44 1.70 -0.99
N LYS A 10 -15.21 2.40 -0.14
CA LYS A 10 -14.69 3.13 1.02
C LYS A 10 -14.11 2.17 2.06
N VAL A 11 -14.76 1.02 2.27
CA VAL A 11 -14.24 -0.02 3.18
C VAL A 11 -12.97 -0.63 2.60
N LEU A 12 -12.93 -0.89 1.30
CA LEU A 12 -11.73 -1.42 0.64
C LEU A 12 -10.56 -0.44 0.71
N TYR A 13 -10.82 0.86 0.54
CA TYR A 13 -9.84 1.93 0.75
C TYR A 13 -9.29 1.91 2.18
N VAL A 14 -10.16 1.86 3.20
CA VAL A 14 -9.72 1.80 4.60
C VAL A 14 -8.89 0.55 4.89
N ILE A 15 -9.31 -0.61 4.39
CA ILE A 15 -8.56 -1.86 4.54
C ILE A 15 -7.18 -1.74 3.88
N PHE A 16 -7.12 -1.18 2.67
CA PHE A 16 -5.86 -0.96 1.96
C PHE A 16 -4.93 -0.02 2.73
N THR A 17 -5.42 1.12 3.21
CA THR A 17 -4.63 2.06 4.00
C THR A 17 -4.14 1.44 5.30
N LEU A 18 -4.99 0.71 6.02
CA LEU A 18 -4.59 0.01 7.25
C LEU A 18 -3.54 -1.09 6.97
N PHE A 19 -3.66 -1.77 5.83
CA PHE A 19 -2.67 -2.76 5.41
C PHE A 19 -1.31 -2.10 5.13
N ILE A 20 -1.27 -1.02 4.34
CA ILE A 20 -0.02 -0.27 4.10
C ILE A 20 0.57 0.26 5.41
N LEU A 21 -0.27 0.87 6.26
CA LEU A 21 0.14 1.35 7.57
C LEU A 21 0.80 0.23 8.36
N SER A 22 0.17 -0.95 8.41
CA SER A 22 0.71 -2.10 9.14
C SER A 22 2.10 -2.49 8.66
N MET A 23 2.39 -2.43 7.36
CA MET A 23 3.71 -2.74 6.79
C MET A 23 4.79 -1.73 7.20
N LEU A 24 4.40 -0.51 7.54
CA LEU A 24 5.29 0.60 7.89
C LEU A 24 5.45 0.80 9.40
N ILE A 25 4.64 0.11 10.23
CA ILE A 25 4.70 0.20 11.70
C ILE A 25 4.92 -1.16 12.34
N PHE A 26 5.27 -1.17 13.63
CA PHE A 26 5.32 -2.41 14.40
C PHE A 26 3.91 -2.99 14.59
N PRO A 27 3.75 -4.33 14.50
CA PRO A 27 4.81 -5.34 14.56
C PRO A 27 5.40 -5.75 13.20
N VAL A 28 4.70 -5.53 12.08
CA VAL A 28 5.09 -6.11 10.78
C VAL A 28 6.39 -5.49 10.27
N PHE A 29 6.64 -4.21 10.55
CA PHE A 29 7.90 -3.55 10.20
C PHE A 29 9.14 -4.26 10.77
N ALA A 30 9.00 -5.05 11.85
CA ALA A 30 10.09 -5.87 12.37
C ALA A 30 10.66 -6.86 11.34
N LEU A 31 9.85 -7.30 10.36
CA LEU A 31 10.28 -8.16 9.26
C LEU A 31 11.30 -7.49 8.34
N ALA A 32 11.39 -6.16 8.36
CA ALA A 32 12.31 -5.39 7.54
C ALA A 32 13.26 -4.50 8.33
N ASN A 33 13.23 -4.60 9.67
CA ASN A 33 14.03 -3.78 10.58
C ASN A 33 15.47 -4.30 10.68
N TYR A 34 16.16 -4.41 9.55
CA TYR A 34 17.56 -4.77 9.45
C TYR A 34 18.20 -4.11 8.23
N ALA A 35 19.53 -3.96 8.26
CA ALA A 35 20.26 -3.26 7.22
C ALA A 35 20.61 -4.14 6.02
N GLU A 36 20.95 -5.42 6.23
CA GLU A 36 21.42 -6.32 5.18
C GLU A 36 20.33 -7.30 4.70
N PRO A 37 20.18 -7.55 3.38
CA PRO A 37 21.13 -7.22 2.33
C PRO A 37 20.99 -5.78 1.84
N LEU A 38 22.08 -5.25 1.28
CA LEU A 38 22.03 -4.00 0.54
C LEU A 38 21.38 -4.25 -0.83
N ILE A 39 20.29 -3.55 -1.13
CA ILE A 39 19.60 -3.61 -2.42
C ILE A 39 19.80 -2.27 -3.13
N PHE A 40 20.38 -2.29 -4.33
CA PHE A 40 20.79 -1.10 -5.07
C PHE A 40 21.69 -0.14 -4.26
N GLY A 41 22.50 -0.68 -3.35
CA GLY A 41 23.37 0.10 -2.46
C GLY A 41 22.66 0.72 -1.25
N MET A 42 21.36 0.48 -1.08
CA MET A 42 20.58 0.95 0.08
C MET A 42 20.36 -0.17 1.09
N PRO A 43 20.32 0.14 2.40
CA PRO A 43 19.87 -0.79 3.43
C PRO A 43 18.47 -1.36 3.13
N PHE A 44 18.24 -2.63 3.47
CA PHE A 44 16.97 -3.31 3.22
C PHE A 44 15.76 -2.55 3.79
N ILE A 45 15.89 -2.01 5.00
CA ILE A 45 14.86 -1.17 5.64
C ILE A 45 14.41 0.01 4.76
N MET A 46 15.34 0.67 4.04
CA MET A 46 15.00 1.78 3.14
C MET A 46 14.25 1.28 1.91
N VAL A 47 14.66 0.15 1.35
CA VAL A 47 14.00 -0.45 0.19
C VAL A 47 12.59 -0.89 0.54
N TRP A 48 12.39 -1.46 1.73
CA TRP A 48 11.06 -1.83 2.22
C TRP A 48 10.12 -0.63 2.30
N VAL A 49 10.55 0.46 2.95
CA VAL A 49 9.74 1.68 3.06
C VAL A 49 9.44 2.27 1.68
N LEU A 50 10.44 2.39 0.82
CA LEU A 50 10.26 2.93 -0.54
C LEU A 50 9.29 2.09 -1.37
N PHE A 51 9.40 0.76 -1.30
CA PHE A 51 8.51 -0.16 -1.99
C PHE A 51 7.05 0.04 -1.59
N TRP A 52 6.77 0.12 -0.28
CA TRP A 52 5.40 0.32 0.21
C TRP A 52 4.84 1.71 -0.10
N ILE A 53 5.67 2.76 -0.13
CA ILE A 53 5.26 4.09 -0.60
C ILE A 53 4.83 4.04 -2.07
N ILE A 54 5.57 3.34 -2.93
CA ILE A 54 5.21 3.19 -4.35
C ILE A 54 3.90 2.42 -4.49
N ILE A 55 3.71 1.33 -3.74
CA ILE A 55 2.44 0.58 -3.74
C ILE A 55 1.29 1.45 -3.27
N GLU A 56 1.47 2.22 -2.19
CA GLU A 56 0.44 3.13 -1.68
C GLU A 56 0.02 4.12 -2.75
N PHE A 57 0.99 4.79 -3.38
CA PHE A 57 0.73 5.76 -4.44
C PHE A 57 -0.05 5.16 -5.62
N LEU A 58 0.38 4.00 -6.12
CA LEU A 58 -0.33 3.30 -7.20
C LEU A 58 -1.73 2.86 -6.79
N GLY A 59 -1.91 2.37 -5.56
CA GLY A 59 -3.21 2.01 -5.01
C GLY A 59 -4.15 3.21 -4.93
N LEU A 60 -3.65 4.35 -4.45
CA LEU A 60 -4.43 5.60 -4.39
C LEU A 60 -4.87 6.06 -5.78
N ILE A 61 -4.00 5.97 -6.80
CA ILE A 61 -4.40 6.28 -8.20
C ILE A 61 -5.56 5.38 -8.64
N VAL A 62 -5.50 4.07 -8.32
CA VAL A 62 -6.58 3.13 -8.66
C VAL A 62 -7.88 3.50 -7.95
N PHE A 63 -7.83 3.81 -6.64
CA PHE A 63 -9.02 4.23 -5.89
C PHE A 63 -9.63 5.51 -6.44
N VAL A 64 -8.82 6.53 -6.71
CA VAL A 64 -9.30 7.81 -7.28
C VAL A 64 -9.95 7.59 -8.64
N LYS A 65 -9.37 6.75 -9.49
CA LYS A 65 -9.94 6.46 -10.81
C LYS A 65 -11.29 5.72 -10.70
N ILE A 66 -11.38 4.74 -9.80
CA ILE A 66 -12.63 4.01 -9.55
C ILE A 66 -13.70 4.91 -8.95
N ASP A 67 -13.34 5.78 -8.00
CA ASP A 67 -14.28 6.70 -7.36
C ASP A 67 -14.86 7.69 -8.39
N LYS A 68 -14.00 8.21 -9.29
CA LYS A 68 -14.42 9.04 -10.41
C LYS A 68 -15.37 8.30 -11.37
N ASP A 69 -15.05 7.06 -11.75
CA ASP A 69 -15.91 6.23 -12.61
C ASP A 69 -17.28 5.90 -11.98
N ILE A 70 -17.46 6.10 -10.66
CA ILE A 70 -18.74 5.93 -9.94
C ILE A 70 -19.56 7.23 -9.92
N GLU A 71 -18.90 8.39 -9.90
CA GLU A 71 -19.56 9.71 -9.88
C GLU A 71 -19.99 10.20 -11.27
N ASP A 72 -19.32 9.76 -12.34
CA ASP A 72 -19.67 10.01 -13.76
C ASP A 72 -20.79 9.08 -14.27
#